data_AF-A0AAP6L306-F1
#
_entry.id   AF-A0AAP6L306-F1
#
_cell.length_a   1.000
_cell.length_b   1.000
_cell.length_c   1.000
_cell.angle_alpha   90.00
_cell.angle_beta   90.00
_cell.angle_gamma   90.00
#
_symmetry.space_group_name_H-M   'P 1'
#
loop_
_entity.id
_entity.type
_entity.pdbx_description
1 polymer ?
#
loop_
_entity_poly.entity_id
_entity_poly.type
_entity_poly.pdbx_seq_one_letter_code
_entity_poly.pdbx_strand_id
1 'polypeptide(L)'
;MKNQDASYYQRIWRWHFYAGLFVAPFLILLSLTGILYLYKPQLDNLLYPELMKVAPATQTLSADQLLAKAKIAMPDASLRKYLPPVATDASAQIIVNQGERELTLFMDPASGALLGTMDNKWNLQAVARALHAELLLGTTGDRLIELAAGWGIVLLISGLYLWWPRKGPGVGGILWPRMNQRGRLWWRDLHAVVGFWGAGFLLLLLLSGMTWTGFWGDQFANVWNRFPAAMWNEVPKSAPLARTLNHAHEQTVPWAVENTPMPSSQPAPESHDHSAMNHGGEHDGMVMASHRIPLQRVVEIATERGVHPGYSITPPVGDTGVYTIALFADDPRNDATLHIDQYSGKVLADVRWQDYGPVAKTVETGVMLHMGKIYGWPHQLVMLIICLMVLASSVSGLWIWWSRRPQGRLAAPPLPAKLPPMGGAIAVLVLLGICFPLVGASMLAIWLLDCLFFSRRTAVAPAS
;
A
#
# COMPACT_ATOMS: atom_id res chain seq x y z
N MET A 1 -33.68 -30.61 5.83
CA MET A 1 -32.35 -30.58 6.46
C MET A 1 -32.30 -31.76 7.38
N LYS A 2 -31.41 -32.70 7.08
CA LYS A 2 -31.09 -33.78 8.01
C LYS A 2 -30.38 -33.15 9.23
N ASN A 3 -30.44 -33.78 10.41
CA ASN A 3 -29.81 -33.24 11.63
C ASN A 3 -28.32 -32.93 11.45
N GLN A 4 -27.63 -33.65 10.57
CA GLN A 4 -26.22 -33.41 10.23
C GLN A 4 -26.01 -32.05 9.54
N ASP A 5 -26.83 -31.67 8.56
CA ASP A 5 -26.73 -30.38 7.84
C ASP A 5 -26.84 -29.19 8.80
N ALA A 6 -27.76 -29.30 9.78
CA ALA A 6 -27.95 -28.27 10.80
C ALA A 6 -26.73 -28.11 11.71
N SER A 7 -26.12 -29.22 12.11
CA SER A 7 -24.92 -29.22 12.96
C SER A 7 -23.68 -28.68 12.24
N TYR A 8 -23.51 -28.96 10.93
CA TYR A 8 -22.46 -28.36 10.11
C TYR A 8 -22.64 -26.84 9.99
N TYR A 9 -23.85 -26.40 9.65
CA TYR A 9 -24.18 -24.98 9.53
C TYR A 9 -23.89 -24.21 10.83
N GLN A 10 -24.35 -24.73 11.97
CA GLN A 10 -24.14 -24.08 13.27
C GLN A 10 -22.66 -23.98 13.65
N ARG A 11 -21.84 -24.97 13.29
CA ARG A 11 -20.40 -24.90 13.54
C ARG A 11 -19.71 -23.86 12.66
N ILE A 12 -19.99 -23.83 11.36
CA ILE A 12 -19.42 -22.83 10.44
C ILE A 12 -19.86 -21.43 10.87
N TRP A 13 -21.11 -21.28 11.29
CA TRP A 13 -21.63 -20.03 11.85
C TRP A 13 -20.82 -19.57 13.08
N ARG A 14 -20.42 -20.47 13.98
CA ARG A 14 -19.57 -20.12 15.13
C ARG A 14 -18.17 -19.69 14.71
N TRP A 15 -17.55 -20.41 13.76
CA TRP A 15 -16.23 -20.04 13.26
C TRP A 15 -16.24 -18.68 12.57
N HIS A 16 -17.22 -18.45 11.70
CA HIS A 16 -17.46 -17.15 11.09
C HIS A 16 -17.68 -16.06 12.15
N PHE A 17 -18.43 -16.37 13.20
CA PHE A 17 -18.64 -15.44 14.30
C PHE A 17 -17.34 -15.09 15.06
N TYR A 18 -16.51 -16.07 15.43
CA TYR A 18 -15.27 -15.81 16.16
C TYR A 18 -14.23 -15.08 15.31
N ALA A 19 -14.04 -15.53 14.07
CA ALA A 19 -13.20 -14.82 13.12
C ALA A 19 -13.73 -13.39 12.89
N GLY A 20 -15.05 -13.22 12.84
CA GLY A 20 -15.70 -11.92 12.63
C GLY A 20 -15.44 -10.96 13.77
N LEU A 21 -15.47 -11.44 15.02
CA LEU A 21 -15.14 -10.63 16.20
C LEU A 21 -13.68 -10.17 16.21
N PHE A 22 -12.76 -11.01 15.73
CA PHE A 22 -11.35 -10.65 15.57
C PHE A 22 -11.12 -9.65 14.43
N VAL A 23 -11.69 -9.90 13.26
CA VAL A 23 -11.42 -9.12 12.02
C VAL A 23 -12.18 -7.79 11.98
N ALA A 24 -13.39 -7.70 12.55
CA ALA A 24 -14.24 -6.52 12.41
C ALA A 24 -13.61 -5.20 12.90
N PRO A 25 -12.88 -5.13 14.04
CA PRO A 25 -12.19 -3.91 14.44
C PRO A 25 -11.19 -3.41 13.40
N PHE A 26 -10.45 -4.33 12.77
CA PHE A 26 -9.50 -3.99 11.71
C PHE A 26 -10.23 -3.50 10.47
N LEU A 27 -11.27 -4.20 9.99
CA LEU A 27 -12.03 -3.76 8.81
C LEU A 27 -12.70 -2.40 9.03
N ILE A 28 -13.20 -2.11 10.23
CA ILE A 28 -13.74 -0.79 10.57
C ILE A 28 -12.65 0.28 10.45
N LEU A 29 -11.49 0.06 11.07
CA LEU A 29 -10.37 1.00 11.02
C LEU A 29 -9.86 1.19 9.59
N LEU A 30 -9.68 0.11 8.83
CA LEU A 30 -9.25 0.13 7.43
C LEU A 30 -10.25 0.85 6.53
N SER A 31 -11.56 0.62 6.70
CA SER A 31 -12.58 1.35 5.94
C SER A 31 -12.57 2.85 6.24
N LEU A 32 -12.43 3.26 7.50
CA LEU A 32 -12.42 4.68 7.88
C LEU A 32 -11.17 5.40 7.39
N THR A 33 -9.99 4.80 7.62
CA THR A 33 -8.71 5.34 7.15
C THR A 33 -8.60 5.31 5.62
N GLY A 34 -9.15 4.26 4.98
CA GLY A 34 -9.22 4.15 3.53
C GLY A 34 -10.08 5.23 2.89
N ILE A 35 -11.24 5.58 3.49
CA ILE A 35 -12.07 6.70 3.03
C ILE A 35 -11.30 8.02 3.13
N LEU A 36 -10.58 8.25 4.23
CA LEU A 36 -9.79 9.46 4.41
C LEU A 36 -8.70 9.58 3.33
N TYR A 37 -7.97 8.49 3.10
CA TYR A 37 -6.88 8.43 2.13
C TYR A 37 -7.35 8.51 0.67
N LEU A 38 -8.54 7.97 0.38
CA LEU A 38 -9.17 8.01 -0.94
C LEU A 38 -9.36 9.44 -1.47
N TYR A 39 -9.63 10.38 -0.56
CA TYR A 39 -9.84 11.80 -0.87
C TYR A 39 -8.60 12.66 -0.62
N LYS A 40 -7.40 12.07 -0.51
CA LYS A 40 -6.16 12.80 -0.29
C LYS A 40 -5.98 14.02 -1.22
N PRO A 41 -6.11 13.91 -2.56
CA PRO A 41 -5.91 15.06 -3.43
C PRO A 41 -6.86 16.22 -3.13
N GLN A 42 -8.12 15.91 -2.80
CA GLN A 42 -9.12 16.93 -2.46
C GLN A 42 -8.88 17.54 -1.08
N LEU A 43 -8.54 16.72 -0.10
CA LEU A 43 -8.29 17.16 1.27
C LEU A 43 -7.03 18.02 1.36
N ASP A 44 -5.95 17.64 0.68
CA ASP A 44 -4.69 18.41 0.76
C ASP A 44 -4.85 19.79 0.12
N ASN A 45 -5.53 19.87 -1.04
CA ASN A 45 -5.81 21.17 -1.67
C ASN A 45 -6.77 22.03 -0.83
N LEU A 46 -7.64 21.43 -0.02
CA LEU A 46 -8.55 22.14 0.88
C LEU A 46 -7.84 22.62 2.16
N LEU A 47 -6.95 21.80 2.71
CA LEU A 47 -6.27 22.04 3.98
C LEU A 47 -5.02 22.91 3.83
N TYR A 48 -4.34 22.84 2.68
CA TYR A 48 -3.06 23.49 2.43
C TYR A 48 -3.01 24.26 1.10
N PRO A 49 -4.04 25.06 0.74
CA PRO A 49 -4.05 25.79 -0.53
C PRO A 49 -2.84 26.74 -0.67
N GLU A 50 -2.42 27.38 0.42
CA GLU A 50 -1.26 28.28 0.47
C GLU A 50 0.08 27.59 0.21
N LEU A 51 0.17 26.28 0.43
CA LEU A 51 1.36 25.50 0.14
C LEU A 51 1.32 24.93 -1.28
N MET A 52 0.15 24.49 -1.72
CA MET A 52 0.01 23.73 -2.97
C MET A 52 -0.25 24.59 -4.21
N LYS A 53 -0.87 25.75 -4.05
CA LYS A 53 -1.31 26.61 -5.16
C LYS A 53 -0.52 27.90 -5.23
N VAL A 54 -0.15 28.29 -6.45
CA VAL A 54 0.56 29.53 -6.77
C VAL A 54 -0.11 30.24 -7.93
N ALA A 55 0.20 31.53 -8.10
CA ALA A 55 -0.24 32.27 -9.28
C ALA A 55 0.40 31.67 -10.54
N PRO A 56 -0.37 31.41 -11.61
CA PRO A 56 0.18 30.89 -12.85
C PRO A 56 1.27 31.80 -13.40
N ALA A 57 2.46 31.25 -13.64
CA ALA A 57 3.59 31.99 -14.18
C ALA A 57 4.02 31.44 -15.55
N THR A 58 4.35 32.35 -16.47
CA THR A 58 4.85 32.01 -17.82
C THR A 58 6.35 31.74 -17.84
N GLN A 59 7.09 32.22 -16.84
CA GLN A 59 8.51 31.93 -16.64
C GLN A 59 8.71 31.40 -15.22
N THR A 60 9.48 30.33 -15.11
CA THR A 60 9.83 29.70 -13.84
C THR A 60 11.34 29.60 -13.72
N LEU A 61 11.83 29.56 -12.48
CA LEU A 61 13.23 29.31 -12.18
C LEU A 61 13.60 27.87 -12.56
N SER A 62 14.88 27.65 -12.88
CA SER A 62 15.39 26.29 -13.10
C SER A 62 15.35 25.48 -11.80
N ALA A 63 15.31 24.15 -11.94
CA ALA A 63 15.37 23.23 -10.80
C ALA A 63 16.62 23.48 -9.92
N ASP A 64 17.76 23.81 -10.53
CA ASP A 64 18.99 24.15 -9.82
C ASP A 64 18.85 25.47 -9.03
N GLN A 65 18.19 26.48 -9.59
CA GLN A 65 17.93 27.75 -8.90
C GLN A 65 16.96 27.56 -7.73
N LEU A 66 15.90 26.76 -7.90
CA LEU A 66 14.97 26.43 -6.82
C LEU A 66 15.68 25.66 -5.70
N LEU A 67 16.51 24.67 -6.06
CA LEU A 67 17.29 23.91 -5.09
C LEU A 67 18.29 24.81 -4.33
N ALA A 68 18.95 25.74 -5.02
CA ALA A 68 19.85 26.70 -4.38
C ALA A 68 19.10 27.59 -3.36
N LYS A 69 17.91 28.07 -3.72
CA LYS A 69 17.06 28.85 -2.80
C LYS A 69 16.56 28.02 -1.61
N ALA A 70 16.18 26.76 -1.84
CA ALA A 70 15.78 25.85 -0.78
C ALA A 70 16.93 25.58 0.20
N LYS A 71 18.17 25.39 -0.29
CA LYS A 71 19.36 25.25 0.56
C LYS A 71 19.66 26.50 1.38
N ILE A 72 19.42 27.69 0.84
CA ILE A 72 19.57 28.95 1.60
C ILE A 72 18.50 29.01 2.71
N ALA A 73 17.27 28.61 2.42
CA ALA A 73 16.18 28.60 3.40
C ALA A 73 16.35 27.52 4.47
N MET A 74 16.96 26.38 4.14
CA MET A 74 17.26 25.27 5.05
C MET A 74 18.69 24.73 4.88
N PRO A 75 19.70 25.41 5.45
CA PRO A 75 21.11 25.05 5.25
C PRO A 75 21.51 23.67 5.79
N ASP A 76 20.89 23.25 6.90
CA ASP A 76 21.23 21.99 7.58
C ASP A 76 20.49 20.76 7.00
N ALA A 77 19.70 20.94 5.94
CA ALA A 77 18.87 19.90 5.38
C ALA A 77 19.53 19.25 4.15
N SER A 78 19.43 17.92 4.05
CA SER A 78 19.96 17.17 2.90
C SER A 78 18.84 16.86 1.91
N LEU A 79 19.11 17.06 0.61
CA LEU A 79 18.15 16.79 -0.45
C LEU A 79 17.85 15.28 -0.53
N ARG A 80 16.56 14.93 -0.46
CA ARG A 80 16.07 13.57 -0.65
C ARG A 80 15.37 13.41 -2.00
N LYS A 81 14.48 14.34 -2.37
CA LYS A 81 13.81 14.33 -3.69
C LYS A 81 13.47 15.74 -4.17
N TYR A 82 13.33 15.88 -5.47
CA TYR A 82 12.72 17.04 -6.12
C TYR A 82 11.50 16.60 -6.94
N LEU A 83 10.38 17.28 -6.75
CA LEU A 83 9.17 17.09 -7.55
C LEU A 83 8.89 18.41 -8.28
N PRO A 84 9.02 18.44 -9.62
CA PRO A 84 8.64 19.59 -10.41
C PRO A 84 7.15 19.92 -10.25
N PRO A 85 6.75 21.19 -10.51
CA PRO A 85 5.35 21.57 -10.54
C PRO A 85 4.53 20.69 -11.50
N VAL A 86 3.42 20.13 -11.00
CA VAL A 86 2.54 19.27 -11.82
C VAL A 86 1.66 20.07 -12.78
N ALA A 87 1.50 21.36 -12.53
CA ALA A 87 0.73 22.31 -13.30
C ALA A 87 1.30 23.72 -13.12
N THR A 88 0.90 24.66 -13.98
CA THR A 88 1.38 26.06 -13.92
C THR A 88 0.94 26.80 -12.67
N ASP A 89 -0.12 26.34 -12.01
CA ASP A 89 -0.68 26.89 -10.78
C ASP A 89 -0.28 26.09 -9.53
N ALA A 90 0.70 25.18 -9.64
CA ALA A 90 1.17 24.33 -8.56
C ALA A 90 2.57 24.75 -8.08
N SER A 91 2.83 24.59 -6.79
CA SER A 91 4.17 24.77 -6.23
C SER A 91 5.11 23.62 -6.63
N ALA A 92 6.42 23.91 -6.67
CA ALA A 92 7.45 22.88 -6.73
C ALA A 92 7.67 22.32 -5.32
N GLN A 93 8.01 21.03 -5.20
CA GLN A 93 8.24 20.40 -3.90
C GLN A 93 9.66 19.85 -3.81
N ILE A 94 10.32 20.13 -2.69
CA ILE A 94 11.66 19.60 -2.39
C ILE A 94 11.58 18.85 -1.06
N ILE A 95 11.76 17.53 -1.11
CA ILE A 95 11.80 16.70 0.08
C ILE A 95 13.23 16.67 0.62
N VAL A 96 13.38 16.99 1.90
CA VAL A 96 14.66 17.05 2.60
C VAL A 96 14.63 16.27 3.90
N ASN A 97 15.80 15.74 4.30
CA ASN A 97 16.00 15.23 5.65
C ASN A 97 16.65 16.32 6.50
N GLN A 98 16.01 16.67 7.61
CA GLN A 98 16.54 17.57 8.64
C GLN A 98 16.61 16.81 9.97
N GLY A 99 17.80 16.31 10.30
CA GLY A 99 17.96 15.34 11.40
C GLY A 99 17.09 14.10 11.16
N GLU A 100 16.25 13.75 12.14
CA GLU A 100 15.33 12.61 12.08
C GLU A 100 14.00 12.91 11.33
N ARG A 101 13.78 14.18 10.97
CA ARG A 101 12.55 14.61 10.30
C ARG A 101 12.73 14.62 8.80
N GLU A 102 11.68 14.19 8.12
CA GLU A 102 11.57 14.30 6.67
C GLU A 102 10.51 15.36 6.37
N LEU A 103 10.92 16.41 5.68
CA LEU A 103 10.09 17.58 5.41
C LEU A 103 9.94 17.80 3.91
N THR A 104 8.75 18.22 3.48
CA THR A 104 8.51 18.76 2.15
C THR A 104 8.54 20.29 2.21
N LEU A 105 9.44 20.89 1.44
CA LEU A 105 9.51 22.33 1.19
C LEU A 105 8.66 22.67 -0.03
N PHE A 106 7.70 23.56 0.13
CA PHE A 106 6.87 24.05 -0.97
C PHE A 106 7.44 25.37 -1.48
N MET A 107 7.86 25.37 -2.74
CA MET A 107 8.54 26.50 -3.37
C MET A 107 7.67 27.10 -4.46
N ASP A 108 7.56 28.43 -4.49
CA ASP A 108 6.99 29.14 -5.63
C ASP A 108 7.94 28.98 -6.84
N PRO A 109 7.50 28.36 -7.96
CA PRO A 109 8.36 28.15 -9.12
C PRO A 109 8.82 29.45 -9.80
N ALA A 110 8.08 30.55 -9.66
CA ALA A 110 8.39 31.82 -10.32
C ALA A 110 9.36 32.67 -9.50
N SER A 111 9.07 32.87 -8.22
CA SER A 111 9.89 33.70 -7.34
C SER A 111 10.99 32.90 -6.63
N GLY A 112 10.81 31.60 -6.45
CA GLY A 112 11.64 30.75 -5.60
C GLY A 112 11.46 31.03 -4.10
N ALA A 113 10.38 31.69 -3.71
CA ALA A 113 10.03 31.88 -2.30
C ALA A 113 9.62 30.54 -1.67
N LEU A 114 10.02 30.34 -0.41
CA LEU A 114 9.52 29.23 0.40
C LEU A 114 8.12 29.58 0.90
N LEU A 115 7.11 28.85 0.45
CA LEU A 115 5.71 29.01 0.85
C LEU A 115 5.44 28.41 2.24
N GLY A 116 6.16 27.35 2.58
CA GLY A 116 6.09 26.69 3.87
C GLY A 116 6.65 25.28 3.82
N THR A 117 6.53 24.58 4.95
CA THR A 117 7.07 23.23 5.14
C THR A 117 5.99 22.30 5.67
N MET A 118 6.02 21.02 5.29
CA MET A 118 5.14 19.99 5.82
C MET A 118 5.96 18.79 6.29
N ASP A 119 5.63 18.25 7.46
CA ASP A 119 6.21 17.01 7.95
C ASP A 119 5.61 15.80 7.20
N ASN A 120 6.45 14.97 6.60
CA ASN A 120 6.01 13.85 5.78
C ASN A 120 5.50 12.64 6.58
N LYS A 121 5.76 12.61 7.90
CA LYS A 121 5.29 11.55 8.81
C LYS A 121 4.10 12.02 9.66
N TRP A 122 4.04 13.29 10.01
CA TRP A 122 3.05 13.87 10.93
C TRP A 122 2.10 14.85 10.25
N ASN A 123 1.42 14.39 9.21
CA ASN A 123 0.27 15.07 8.61
C ASN A 123 -0.92 14.09 8.52
N LEU A 124 -2.12 14.63 8.24
CA LEU A 124 -3.36 13.85 8.21
C LEU A 124 -3.27 12.60 7.33
N GLN A 125 -2.66 12.73 6.14
CA GLN A 125 -2.57 11.66 5.15
C GLN A 125 -1.54 10.61 5.55
N ALA A 126 -0.38 11.04 6.05
CA ALA A 126 0.67 10.15 6.52
C ALA A 126 0.19 9.31 7.71
N VAL A 127 -0.49 9.93 8.68
CA VAL A 127 -1.07 9.23 9.84
C VAL A 127 -2.19 8.28 9.40
N ALA A 128 -3.06 8.69 8.48
CA ALA A 128 -4.11 7.84 7.92
C ALA A 128 -3.52 6.60 7.24
N ARG A 129 -2.49 6.77 6.40
CA ARG A 129 -1.78 5.69 5.72
C ARG A 129 -1.09 4.77 6.72
N ALA A 130 -0.39 5.31 7.71
CA ALA A 130 0.31 4.50 8.70
C ALA A 130 -0.65 3.70 9.60
N LEU A 131 -1.82 4.27 9.95
CA LEU A 131 -2.89 3.50 10.60
C LEU A 131 -3.43 2.40 9.69
N HIS A 132 -3.65 2.71 8.40
CA HIS A 132 -4.20 1.77 7.42
C HIS A 132 -3.25 0.59 7.12
N ALA A 133 -1.95 0.87 6.95
CA ALA A 133 -0.97 -0.14 6.58
C ALA A 133 -0.44 -0.92 7.79
N GLU A 134 -0.20 -0.24 8.91
CA GLU A 134 0.59 -0.81 10.02
C GLU A 134 0.10 -0.41 11.42
N LEU A 135 -1.10 0.17 11.57
CA LEU A 135 -1.68 0.56 12.87
C LEU A 135 -0.82 1.49 13.73
N LEU A 136 0.16 2.20 13.15
CA LEU A 136 1.23 2.92 13.88
C LEU A 136 2.08 2.02 14.80
N LEU A 137 2.12 0.72 14.52
CA LEU A 137 2.87 -0.29 15.30
C LEU A 137 4.03 -0.90 14.50
N GLY A 138 4.39 -0.30 13.36
CA GLY A 138 5.44 -0.79 12.47
C GLY A 138 5.18 -2.23 12.01
N THR A 139 6.24 -3.04 11.96
CA THR A 139 6.16 -4.45 11.54
C THR A 139 5.11 -5.26 12.31
N THR A 140 4.92 -4.99 13.61
CA THR A 140 3.90 -5.73 14.39
C THR A 140 2.50 -5.45 13.86
N GLY A 141 2.19 -4.19 13.57
CA GLY A 141 0.87 -3.83 13.04
C GLY A 141 0.66 -4.29 11.60
N ASP A 142 1.68 -4.22 10.75
CA ASP A 142 1.66 -4.81 9.40
C ASP A 142 1.30 -6.31 9.45
N ARG A 143 1.93 -7.08 10.35
CA ARG A 143 1.62 -8.52 10.55
C ARG A 143 0.19 -8.74 11.06
N LEU A 144 -0.33 -7.85 11.91
CA LEU A 144 -1.71 -7.93 12.40
C LEU A 144 -2.73 -7.61 11.29
N ILE A 145 -2.45 -6.62 10.45
CA ILE A 145 -3.28 -6.28 9.28
C ILE A 145 -3.25 -7.42 8.26
N GLU A 146 -2.07 -7.98 7.94
CA GLU A 146 -1.95 -9.14 7.06
C GLU A 146 -2.75 -10.34 7.60
N LEU A 147 -2.64 -10.63 8.89
CA LEU A 147 -3.40 -11.68 9.55
C LEU A 147 -4.91 -11.42 9.48
N ALA A 148 -5.34 -10.18 9.74
CA ALA A 148 -6.75 -9.79 9.66
C ALA A 148 -7.27 -9.88 8.21
N ALA A 149 -6.47 -9.53 7.21
CA ALA A 149 -6.82 -9.66 5.80
C ALA A 149 -6.99 -11.13 5.39
N GLY A 150 -6.04 -11.98 5.78
CA GLY A 150 -6.12 -13.43 5.54
C GLY A 150 -7.35 -14.07 6.21
N TRP A 151 -7.64 -13.73 7.47
CA TRP A 151 -8.89 -14.14 8.13
C TRP A 151 -10.14 -13.51 7.50
N GLY A 152 -10.02 -12.33 6.90
CA GLY A 152 -11.06 -11.70 6.08
C GLY A 152 -11.47 -12.56 4.89
N ILE A 153 -10.52 -13.23 4.23
CA ILE A 153 -10.80 -14.18 3.13
C ILE A 153 -11.53 -15.41 3.67
N VAL A 154 -11.09 -15.95 4.82
CA VAL A 154 -11.79 -17.06 5.49
C VAL A 154 -13.23 -16.65 5.86
N LEU A 155 -13.42 -15.42 6.34
CA LEU A 155 -14.73 -14.87 6.67
C LEU A 155 -15.63 -14.72 5.46
N LEU A 156 -15.07 -14.28 4.34
CA LEU A 156 -15.80 -14.15 3.08
C LEU A 156 -16.29 -15.51 2.59
N ILE A 157 -15.41 -16.51 2.55
CA ILE A 157 -15.76 -17.88 2.11
C ILE A 157 -16.82 -18.48 3.04
N SER A 158 -16.62 -18.38 4.35
CA SER A 158 -17.60 -18.88 5.33
C SER A 158 -18.91 -18.10 5.30
N GLY A 159 -18.86 -16.79 5.07
CA GLY A 159 -20.02 -15.91 4.94
C GLY A 159 -20.87 -16.26 3.72
N LEU A 160 -20.26 -16.45 2.55
CA LEU A 160 -20.95 -16.90 1.34
C LEU A 160 -21.58 -18.29 1.53
N TYR A 161 -20.87 -19.20 2.20
CA TYR A 161 -21.45 -20.49 2.57
C TYR A 161 -22.69 -20.34 3.46
N LEU A 162 -22.66 -19.44 4.46
CA LEU A 162 -23.78 -19.21 5.38
C LEU A 162 -24.95 -18.48 4.69
N TRP A 163 -24.65 -17.56 3.78
CA TRP A 163 -25.63 -16.82 2.99
C TRP A 163 -26.38 -17.72 1.99
N TRP A 164 -25.72 -18.75 1.45
CA TRP A 164 -26.29 -19.60 0.39
C TRP A 164 -27.70 -20.12 0.76
N PRO A 165 -28.71 -19.90 -0.11
CA PRO A 165 -30.10 -20.23 0.18
C PRO A 165 -30.31 -21.75 0.32
N ARG A 166 -30.97 -22.18 1.39
CA ARG A 166 -31.20 -23.60 1.71
C ARG A 166 -32.69 -24.01 1.82
N LYS A 167 -33.63 -23.08 2.02
CA LYS A 167 -35.10 -23.31 2.02
C LYS A 167 -35.92 -22.03 1.75
N GLY A 168 -36.99 -22.11 0.94
CA GLY A 168 -38.13 -21.17 0.87
C GLY A 168 -38.06 -20.06 -0.22
N PRO A 169 -39.21 -19.54 -0.73
CA PRO A 169 -39.31 -18.90 -2.05
C PRO A 169 -39.29 -17.36 -1.99
N GLY A 170 -38.29 -16.75 -1.34
CA GLY A 170 -38.23 -15.29 -1.23
C GLY A 170 -36.84 -14.74 -1.39
N VAL A 171 -36.66 -13.77 -2.29
CA VAL A 171 -35.41 -13.02 -2.47
C VAL A 171 -35.15 -11.99 -1.35
N GLY A 172 -36.18 -11.67 -0.56
CA GLY A 172 -36.11 -10.73 0.56
C GLY A 172 -35.33 -11.27 1.76
N GLY A 173 -34.35 -10.51 2.24
CA GLY A 173 -33.40 -10.93 3.27
C GLY A 173 -32.27 -11.81 2.76
N ILE A 174 -32.16 -11.98 1.43
CA ILE A 174 -31.05 -12.64 0.71
C ILE A 174 -30.39 -11.64 -0.23
N LEU A 175 -31.15 -11.05 -1.16
CA LEU A 175 -30.66 -10.04 -2.10
C LEU A 175 -30.93 -8.61 -1.63
N TRP A 176 -32.08 -8.36 -1.00
CA TRP A 176 -32.50 -7.03 -0.57
C TRP A 176 -32.89 -7.02 0.92
N PRO A 177 -32.54 -5.98 1.70
CA PRO A 177 -32.91 -5.94 3.11
C PRO A 177 -34.42 -5.65 3.24
N ARG A 178 -35.10 -6.34 4.15
CA ARG A 178 -36.55 -6.14 4.34
C ARG A 178 -36.81 -4.88 5.15
N MET A 179 -37.15 -3.78 4.46
CA MET A 179 -37.37 -2.44 5.05
C MET A 179 -38.42 -2.38 6.16
N ASN A 180 -39.39 -3.32 6.16
CA ASN A 180 -40.45 -3.37 7.17
C ASN A 180 -40.03 -4.07 8.48
N GLN A 181 -38.81 -4.60 8.56
CA GLN A 181 -38.30 -5.29 9.75
C GLN A 181 -37.52 -4.32 10.64
N ARG A 182 -37.56 -4.55 11.96
CA ARG A 182 -36.82 -3.75 12.95
C ARG A 182 -35.96 -4.63 13.85
N GLY A 183 -35.03 -4.00 14.56
CA GLY A 183 -34.17 -4.67 15.55
C GLY A 183 -33.30 -5.76 14.93
N ARG A 184 -33.23 -6.93 15.58
CA ARG A 184 -32.30 -8.01 15.23
C ARG A 184 -32.42 -8.50 13.79
N LEU A 185 -33.64 -8.58 13.26
CA LEU A 185 -33.88 -9.12 11.92
C LEU A 185 -33.40 -8.14 10.83
N TRP A 186 -33.58 -6.83 11.05
CA TRP A 186 -33.05 -5.77 10.19
C TRP A 186 -31.51 -5.82 10.10
N TRP A 187 -30.83 -5.85 11.25
CA TRP A 187 -29.37 -5.90 11.28
C TRP A 187 -28.80 -7.17 10.64
N ARG A 188 -29.48 -8.31 10.80
CA ARG A 188 -29.15 -9.56 10.11
C ARG A 188 -29.27 -9.40 8.59
N ASP A 189 -30.36 -8.80 8.12
CA ASP A 189 -30.59 -8.56 6.70
C ASP A 189 -29.56 -7.60 6.13
N LEU A 190 -29.25 -6.51 6.84
CA LEU A 190 -28.20 -5.56 6.45
C LEU A 190 -26.85 -6.26 6.31
N HIS A 191 -26.42 -7.02 7.32
CA HIS A 191 -25.17 -7.78 7.29
C HIS A 191 -25.11 -8.77 6.12
N ALA A 192 -26.17 -9.57 5.95
CA ALA A 192 -26.21 -10.62 4.93
C ALA A 192 -26.23 -10.05 3.50
N VAL A 193 -27.01 -8.99 3.27
CA VAL A 193 -27.17 -8.40 1.93
C VAL A 193 -25.94 -7.60 1.54
N VAL A 194 -25.47 -6.72 2.44
CA VAL A 194 -24.27 -5.92 2.19
C VAL A 194 -23.05 -6.82 2.07
N GLY A 195 -22.96 -7.86 2.91
CA GLY A 195 -21.89 -8.86 2.83
C GLY A 195 -21.88 -9.63 1.51
N PHE A 196 -23.06 -9.99 0.97
CA PHE A 196 -23.14 -10.68 -0.33
C PHE A 196 -22.73 -9.78 -1.50
N TRP A 197 -23.35 -8.59 -1.63
CA TRP A 197 -23.01 -7.65 -2.72
C TRP A 197 -21.58 -7.13 -2.61
N GLY A 198 -21.08 -6.98 -1.39
CA GLY A 198 -19.73 -6.53 -1.11
C GLY A 198 -18.67 -7.62 -1.22
N ALA A 199 -19.03 -8.91 -1.30
CA ALA A 199 -18.05 -10.00 -1.24
C ALA A 199 -17.02 -9.92 -2.37
N GLY A 200 -17.44 -9.77 -3.63
CA GLY A 200 -16.51 -9.68 -4.75
C GLY A 200 -15.53 -8.50 -4.61
N PHE A 201 -16.05 -7.33 -4.22
CA PHE A 201 -15.24 -6.14 -4.00
C PHE A 201 -14.29 -6.28 -2.81
N LEU A 202 -14.77 -6.81 -1.68
CA LEU A 202 -13.94 -7.08 -0.51
C LEU A 202 -12.84 -8.09 -0.84
N LEU A 203 -13.13 -9.14 -1.61
CA LEU A 203 -12.11 -10.08 -2.06
C LEU A 203 -11.02 -9.37 -2.89
N LEU A 204 -11.42 -8.51 -3.83
CA LEU A 204 -10.47 -7.72 -4.61
C LEU A 204 -9.58 -6.87 -3.71
N LEU A 205 -10.16 -6.15 -2.73
CA LEU A 205 -9.40 -5.31 -1.80
C LEU A 205 -8.45 -6.11 -0.91
N LEU A 206 -8.89 -7.27 -0.41
CA LEU A 206 -8.06 -8.15 0.40
C LEU A 206 -6.90 -8.72 -0.42
N LEU A 207 -7.15 -9.20 -1.63
CA LEU A 207 -6.10 -9.74 -2.51
C LEU A 207 -5.10 -8.68 -2.95
N SER A 208 -5.56 -7.50 -3.38
CA SER A 208 -4.66 -6.43 -3.80
C SER A 208 -3.87 -5.87 -2.61
N GLY A 209 -4.51 -5.66 -1.45
CA GLY A 209 -3.82 -5.19 -0.24
C GLY A 209 -2.74 -6.16 0.25
N MET A 210 -2.99 -7.47 0.17
CA MET A 210 -2.00 -8.48 0.59
C MET A 210 -0.72 -8.45 -0.24
N THR A 211 -0.77 -8.06 -1.52
CA THR A 211 0.46 -8.01 -2.35
C THR A 211 1.52 -7.03 -1.81
N TRP A 212 1.13 -6.13 -0.90
CA TRP A 212 1.95 -5.05 -0.37
C TRP A 212 2.24 -5.20 1.13
N THR A 213 1.85 -6.31 1.74
CA THR A 213 2.14 -6.58 3.15
C THR A 213 3.58 -7.03 3.33
N GLY A 214 4.16 -6.76 4.50
CA GLY A 214 5.59 -6.94 4.71
C GLY A 214 6.08 -8.40 4.78
N PHE A 215 5.20 -9.42 4.74
CA PHE A 215 5.60 -10.84 4.76
C PHE A 215 5.05 -11.54 3.53
N TRP A 216 3.73 -11.65 3.41
CA TRP A 216 3.14 -12.31 2.26
C TRP A 216 3.45 -11.54 0.97
N GLY A 217 3.30 -10.21 0.97
CA GLY A 217 3.64 -9.35 -0.15
C GLY A 217 5.11 -9.45 -0.56
N ASP A 218 6.04 -9.44 0.41
CA ASP A 218 7.48 -9.63 0.15
C ASP A 218 7.78 -11.01 -0.46
N GLN A 219 7.22 -12.09 0.09
CA GLN A 219 7.39 -13.44 -0.49
C GLN A 219 6.78 -13.52 -1.90
N PHE A 220 5.62 -12.92 -2.11
CA PHE A 220 4.96 -12.85 -3.41
C PHE A 220 5.81 -12.06 -4.42
N ALA A 221 6.36 -10.92 -4.03
CA ALA A 221 7.27 -10.13 -4.85
C ALA A 221 8.56 -10.89 -5.19
N ASN A 222 9.18 -11.57 -4.23
CA ASN A 222 10.40 -12.35 -4.50
C ASN A 222 10.20 -13.46 -5.55
N VAL A 223 8.98 -13.99 -5.67
CA VAL A 223 8.64 -14.99 -6.70
C VAL A 223 8.26 -14.34 -8.03
N TRP A 224 7.39 -13.34 -7.99
CA TRP A 224 6.67 -12.85 -9.18
C TRP A 224 7.13 -11.49 -9.71
N ASN A 225 7.87 -10.73 -8.92
CA ASN A 225 8.50 -9.47 -9.32
C ASN A 225 9.80 -9.76 -10.08
N ARG A 226 9.68 -10.45 -11.22
CA ARG A 226 10.80 -10.79 -12.08
C ARG A 226 10.70 -9.96 -13.35
N PHE A 227 11.70 -9.12 -13.57
CA PHE A 227 11.86 -8.35 -14.79
C PHE A 227 12.71 -9.10 -15.81
N PRO A 228 12.50 -8.89 -17.13
CA PRO A 228 13.36 -9.50 -18.15
C PRO A 228 14.82 -9.11 -17.95
N ALA A 229 15.70 -10.09 -17.77
CA ALA A 229 17.12 -9.85 -17.50
C ALA A 229 17.82 -9.03 -18.60
N ALA A 230 17.33 -9.10 -19.84
CA ALA A 230 17.91 -8.45 -21.02
C ALA A 230 18.11 -6.93 -20.86
N MET A 231 17.19 -6.23 -20.19
CA MET A 231 17.25 -4.78 -19.95
C MET A 231 18.42 -4.36 -19.05
N TRP A 232 18.99 -5.29 -18.29
CA TRP A 232 20.08 -5.05 -17.34
C TRP A 232 21.37 -5.79 -17.72
N ASN A 233 21.45 -6.40 -18.90
CA ASN A 233 22.64 -7.17 -19.29
C ASN A 233 23.85 -6.26 -19.58
N GLU A 234 23.60 -5.09 -20.15
CA GLU A 234 24.65 -4.16 -20.60
C GLU A 234 24.82 -2.94 -19.67
N VAL A 235 24.11 -2.94 -18.55
CA VAL A 235 24.08 -1.81 -17.61
C VAL A 235 24.83 -2.21 -16.33
N PRO A 236 25.87 -1.46 -15.93
CA PRO A 236 26.54 -1.65 -14.65
C PRO A 236 25.52 -1.57 -13.51
N LYS A 237 25.61 -2.46 -12.52
CA LYS A 237 24.65 -2.56 -11.42
C LYS A 237 25.31 -2.20 -10.11
N SER A 238 24.59 -1.47 -9.28
CA SER A 238 24.95 -1.22 -7.88
C SER A 238 24.32 -2.28 -6.95
N ALA A 239 24.77 -2.33 -5.69
CA ALA A 239 24.25 -3.23 -4.68
C ALA A 239 22.78 -2.98 -4.27
N PRO A 240 22.27 -1.73 -4.13
CA PRO A 240 20.88 -1.52 -3.75
C PRO A 240 19.89 -1.88 -4.86
N LEU A 241 18.73 -2.38 -4.44
CA LEU A 241 17.57 -2.61 -5.29
C LEU A 241 16.66 -1.37 -5.28
N ALA A 242 15.86 -1.16 -6.32
CA ALA A 242 14.98 0.00 -6.43
C ALA A 242 13.98 0.12 -5.26
N ARG A 243 13.62 -0.99 -4.59
CA ARG A 243 12.80 -0.98 -3.36
C ARG A 243 13.34 -0.07 -2.25
N THR A 244 14.65 0.23 -2.22
CA THR A 244 15.23 1.13 -1.20
C THR A 244 14.75 2.57 -1.37
N LEU A 245 14.13 2.90 -2.51
CA LEU A 245 13.49 4.18 -2.76
C LEU A 245 12.07 4.23 -2.19
N ASN A 246 11.48 3.10 -1.82
CA ASN A 246 10.16 3.01 -1.20
C ASN A 246 10.27 2.98 0.32
N HIS A 247 9.34 3.64 1.00
CA HIS A 247 9.27 3.74 2.44
C HIS A 247 7.84 3.52 2.92
N ALA A 248 7.67 3.21 4.21
CA ALA A 248 6.34 2.91 4.77
C ALA A 248 5.30 4.01 4.49
N HIS A 249 5.72 5.28 4.54
CA HIS A 249 4.85 6.44 4.31
C HIS A 249 4.84 6.93 2.85
N GLU A 250 5.68 6.41 1.96
CA GLU A 250 5.84 6.91 0.58
C GLU A 250 6.20 5.81 -0.43
N GLN A 251 5.40 5.68 -1.49
CA GLN A 251 5.70 4.80 -2.64
C GLN A 251 6.31 5.66 -3.75
N THR A 252 7.56 5.40 -4.11
CA THR A 252 8.32 6.16 -5.12
C THR A 252 8.32 5.46 -6.46
N VAL A 253 8.74 4.19 -6.46
CA VAL A 253 8.78 3.35 -7.65
C VAL A 253 7.61 2.36 -7.62
N PRO A 254 7.01 2.02 -8.77
CA PRO A 254 5.97 1.00 -8.86
C PRO A 254 6.44 -0.35 -8.31
N TRP A 255 5.51 -1.15 -7.78
CA TRP A 255 5.78 -2.52 -7.30
C TRP A 255 6.60 -3.29 -8.32
N ALA A 256 6.24 -3.20 -9.61
CA ALA A 256 6.86 -3.91 -10.72
C ALA A 256 8.40 -3.87 -10.72
N VAL A 257 9.01 -2.74 -10.34
CA VAL A 257 10.46 -2.54 -10.45
C VAL A 257 11.19 -2.65 -9.11
N GLU A 258 10.50 -2.90 -8.00
CA GLU A 258 11.09 -2.91 -6.65
C GLU A 258 12.26 -3.88 -6.48
N ASN A 259 12.22 -5.05 -7.13
CA ASN A 259 13.30 -6.04 -7.07
C ASN A 259 14.32 -5.89 -8.20
N THR A 260 14.28 -4.79 -8.96
CA THR A 260 15.29 -4.52 -9.97
C THR A 260 16.54 -3.87 -9.33
N PRO A 261 17.75 -4.26 -9.76
CA PRO A 261 18.97 -3.62 -9.30
C PRO A 261 19.08 -2.20 -9.87
N MET A 262 19.49 -1.27 -9.02
CA MET A 262 19.77 0.10 -9.43
C MET A 262 21.03 0.12 -10.31
N PRO A 263 21.00 0.75 -11.49
CA PRO A 263 22.20 0.97 -12.29
C PRO A 263 23.28 1.75 -11.53
N SER A 264 24.52 1.61 -11.97
CA SER A 264 25.66 2.37 -11.46
C SER A 264 26.10 3.38 -12.51
N SER A 265 26.26 4.64 -12.09
CA SER A 265 26.97 5.62 -12.92
C SER A 265 28.44 5.23 -13.05
N GLN A 266 29.04 5.61 -14.17
CA GLN A 266 30.49 5.47 -14.37
C GLN A 266 31.09 6.87 -14.42
N PRO A 267 31.99 7.23 -13.48
CA PRO A 267 32.82 8.42 -13.63
C PRO A 267 33.48 8.37 -15.01
N ALA A 268 33.43 9.47 -15.75
CA ALA A 268 34.16 9.53 -17.02
C ALA A 268 35.63 9.18 -16.74
N PRO A 269 36.26 8.29 -17.51
CA PRO A 269 37.68 8.05 -17.36
C PRO A 269 38.39 9.39 -17.55
N GLU A 270 39.21 9.78 -16.57
CA GLU A 270 40.12 10.91 -16.75
C GLU A 270 40.87 10.66 -18.06
N SER A 271 40.61 11.48 -19.07
CA SER A 271 41.53 11.55 -20.19
C SER A 271 42.82 12.09 -19.61
N HIS A 272 43.75 11.19 -19.26
CA HIS A 272 45.15 11.55 -19.09
C HIS A 272 45.63 12.06 -20.44
N ASP A 273 45.40 13.34 -20.67
CA ASP A 273 45.99 14.03 -21.78
C ASP A 273 47.49 14.12 -21.50
N HIS A 274 48.27 13.27 -22.15
CA HIS A 274 49.73 13.28 -22.07
C HIS A 274 50.34 14.50 -22.79
N SER A 275 49.57 15.57 -23.01
CA SER A 275 49.98 16.78 -23.72
C SER A 275 50.48 17.92 -22.81
N ALA A 276 50.77 17.65 -21.53
CA ALA A 276 51.35 18.64 -20.62
C ALA A 276 52.86 18.43 -20.38
N MET A 277 53.67 18.61 -21.41
CA MET A 277 55.05 19.09 -21.24
C MET A 277 55.07 20.59 -21.55
N ASN A 278 54.69 21.43 -20.56
CA ASN A 278 55.39 22.71 -20.38
C ASN A 278 55.05 23.42 -19.04
N HIS A 279 56.14 23.72 -18.32
CA HIS A 279 56.38 24.78 -17.33
C HIS A 279 55.46 24.95 -16.10
N GLY A 280 56.00 24.52 -14.95
CA GLY A 280 56.30 25.38 -13.81
C GLY A 280 55.14 26.12 -13.12
N GLY A 281 54.67 25.57 -12.00
CA GLY A 281 53.86 26.29 -11.02
C GLY A 281 53.27 25.32 -10.00
N GLU A 282 53.82 25.32 -8.78
CA GLU A 282 53.20 24.68 -7.61
C GLU A 282 51.85 25.35 -7.33
N HIS A 283 50.77 24.69 -7.75
CA HIS A 283 49.45 24.92 -7.17
C HIS A 283 48.92 23.59 -6.64
N ASP A 284 48.77 23.61 -5.31
CA ASP A 284 48.24 22.57 -4.44
C ASP A 284 46.95 21.96 -5.01
N GLY A 285 46.91 20.63 -5.01
CA GLY A 285 45.90 19.83 -5.70
C GLY A 285 44.50 19.99 -5.10
N MET A 286 43.69 20.85 -5.70
CA MET A 286 42.24 20.81 -5.53
C MET A 286 41.67 19.79 -6.53
N VAL A 287 41.35 18.60 -6.04
CA VAL A 287 40.63 17.56 -6.79
C VAL A 287 39.35 18.16 -7.37
N MET A 288 39.25 18.27 -8.69
CA MET A 288 38.02 18.69 -9.36
C MET A 288 36.94 17.66 -9.05
N ALA A 289 35.96 18.03 -8.23
CA ALA A 289 34.77 17.22 -8.00
C ALA A 289 34.14 16.89 -9.36
N SER A 290 34.10 15.59 -9.70
CA SER A 290 33.48 15.08 -10.93
C SER A 290 32.18 15.81 -11.24
N HIS A 291 32.13 16.56 -12.33
CA HIS A 291 31.05 17.51 -12.62
C HIS A 291 29.76 16.73 -12.90
N ARG A 292 28.85 16.69 -11.93
CA ARG A 292 27.53 16.08 -12.10
C ARG A 292 26.69 16.94 -13.03
N ILE A 293 25.80 16.32 -13.81
CA ILE A 293 24.86 17.08 -14.63
C ILE A 293 23.94 17.94 -13.74
N PRO A 294 23.55 19.15 -14.20
CA PRO A 294 22.59 19.98 -13.47
C PRO A 294 21.26 19.28 -13.26
N LEU A 295 20.55 19.57 -12.17
CA LEU A 295 19.23 18.98 -11.89
C LEU A 295 18.21 19.36 -12.98
N GLN A 296 18.32 20.57 -13.53
CA GLN A 296 17.49 21.00 -14.66
C GLN A 296 17.67 20.11 -15.89
N ARG A 297 18.89 19.60 -16.14
CA ARG A 297 19.12 18.67 -17.26
C ARG A 297 18.35 17.36 -17.06
N VAL A 298 18.19 16.90 -15.82
CA VAL A 298 17.40 15.70 -15.50
C VAL A 298 15.91 15.94 -15.75
N VAL A 299 15.39 17.13 -15.44
CA VAL A 299 14.01 17.56 -15.77
C VAL A 299 13.78 17.60 -17.28
N GLU A 300 14.75 18.12 -18.02
CA GLU A 300 14.71 18.13 -19.49
C GLU A 300 14.69 16.71 -20.06
N ILE A 301 15.56 15.82 -19.58
CA ILE A 301 15.57 14.41 -19.99
C ILE A 301 14.21 13.74 -19.72
N ALA A 302 13.59 14.01 -18.56
CA ALA A 302 12.25 13.49 -18.26
C ALA A 302 11.21 13.95 -19.32
N THR A 303 11.29 15.21 -19.72
CA THR A 303 10.41 15.82 -20.72
C THR A 303 10.68 15.25 -22.12
N GLU A 304 11.96 15.15 -22.52
CA GLU A 304 12.40 14.53 -23.79
C GLU A 304 11.96 13.07 -23.91
N ARG A 305 11.93 12.34 -22.78
CA ARG A 305 11.48 10.95 -22.67
C ARG A 305 9.97 10.80 -22.45
N GLY A 306 9.21 11.88 -22.53
CA GLY A 306 7.75 11.86 -22.41
C GLY A 306 7.25 11.31 -21.07
N VAL A 307 7.95 11.58 -19.96
CA VAL A 307 7.44 11.26 -18.61
C VAL A 307 6.32 12.24 -18.27
N HIS A 308 5.15 11.72 -17.90
CA HIS A 308 4.01 12.55 -17.53
C HIS A 308 4.29 13.37 -16.24
N PRO A 309 3.73 14.59 -16.09
CA PRO A 309 3.86 15.36 -14.85
C PRO A 309 3.43 14.58 -13.60
N GLY A 310 4.02 14.90 -12.45
CA GLY A 310 3.80 14.18 -11.18
C GLY A 310 4.92 13.21 -10.80
N TYR A 311 5.99 13.15 -11.59
CA TYR A 311 7.18 12.37 -11.25
C TYR A 311 8.01 13.04 -10.16
N SER A 312 8.81 12.23 -9.47
CA SER A 312 9.85 12.68 -8.55
C SER A 312 11.24 12.36 -9.11
N ILE A 313 12.22 13.18 -8.75
CA ILE A 313 13.64 12.97 -9.04
C ILE A 313 14.36 12.71 -7.72
N THR A 314 14.91 11.52 -7.57
CA THR A 314 15.81 11.17 -6.46
C THR A 314 17.26 11.40 -6.91
N PRO A 315 18.08 12.17 -6.17
CA PRO A 315 19.46 12.43 -6.53
C PRO A 315 20.36 11.20 -6.27
N PRO A 316 21.52 11.10 -6.96
CA PRO A 316 22.49 10.03 -6.75
C PRO A 316 23.15 10.11 -5.36
N VAL A 317 23.35 8.94 -4.75
CA VAL A 317 24.12 8.77 -3.51
C VAL A 317 25.51 8.23 -3.85
N GLY A 318 26.56 8.93 -3.40
CA GLY A 318 27.94 8.59 -3.70
C GLY A 318 28.34 8.79 -5.18
N ASP A 319 29.51 8.28 -5.56
CA ASP A 319 30.12 8.51 -6.88
C ASP A 319 29.59 7.54 -7.96
N THR A 320 29.01 6.42 -7.54
CA THR A 320 28.42 5.42 -8.44
C THR A 320 26.90 5.52 -8.50
N GLY A 321 26.28 6.41 -7.71
CA GLY A 321 24.83 6.59 -7.68
C GLY A 321 24.26 7.14 -8.98
N VAL A 322 22.96 6.99 -9.19
CA VAL A 322 22.24 7.48 -10.39
C VAL A 322 21.12 8.44 -9.99
N TYR A 323 20.79 9.38 -10.88
CA TYR A 323 19.51 10.07 -10.75
C TYR A 323 18.39 9.10 -11.09
N THR A 324 17.32 9.09 -10.28
CA THR A 324 16.14 8.27 -10.55
C THR A 324 14.92 9.14 -10.73
N ILE A 325 14.35 9.12 -11.92
CA ILE A 325 13.03 9.68 -12.20
C ILE A 325 12.01 8.57 -11.98
N ALA A 326 11.03 8.80 -11.12
CA ALA A 326 9.98 7.83 -10.86
C ALA A 326 8.61 8.49 -10.86
N LEU A 327 7.69 7.94 -11.63
CA LEU A 327 6.27 8.26 -11.65
C LEU A 327 5.47 7.00 -11.30
N PHE A 328 4.84 7.03 -10.13
CA PHE A 328 3.81 6.09 -9.71
C PHE A 328 2.45 6.74 -10.01
N ALA A 329 1.96 6.50 -11.22
CA ALA A 329 0.83 7.24 -11.78
C ALA A 329 -0.51 6.73 -11.24
N ASP A 330 -1.54 7.59 -11.29
CA ASP A 330 -2.91 7.17 -10.95
C ASP A 330 -3.47 6.16 -11.97
N ASP A 331 -3.03 6.23 -13.22
CA ASP A 331 -3.20 5.20 -14.25
C ASP A 331 -1.86 4.52 -14.49
N PRO A 332 -1.70 3.22 -14.14
CA PRO A 332 -0.41 2.55 -14.15
C PRO A 332 0.16 2.39 -15.57
N ARG A 333 -0.65 2.62 -16.61
CA ARG A 333 -0.17 2.68 -17.99
C ARG A 333 0.80 3.83 -18.25
N ASN A 334 0.78 4.84 -17.39
CA ASN A 334 1.67 5.99 -17.45
C ASN A 334 2.87 5.86 -16.51
N ASP A 335 3.03 4.74 -15.80
CA ASP A 335 4.15 4.52 -14.90
C ASP A 335 5.49 4.66 -15.63
N ALA A 336 6.45 5.27 -14.94
CA ALA A 336 7.78 5.49 -15.48
C ALA A 336 8.84 5.33 -14.38
N THR A 337 9.91 4.59 -14.67
CA THR A 337 11.10 4.55 -13.82
C THR A 337 12.33 4.64 -14.71
N LEU A 338 13.03 5.77 -14.64
CA LEU A 338 14.26 6.02 -15.40
C LEU A 338 15.42 6.17 -14.45
N HIS A 339 16.56 5.57 -14.81
CA HIS A 339 17.84 5.76 -14.13
C HIS A 339 18.79 6.47 -15.07
N ILE A 340 19.39 7.56 -14.61
CA ILE A 340 20.24 8.44 -15.41
C ILE A 340 21.63 8.50 -14.78
N ASP A 341 22.64 8.29 -15.62
CA ASP A 341 24.05 8.44 -15.26
C ASP A 341 24.33 9.89 -14.84
N GLN A 342 24.91 10.05 -13.64
CA GLN A 342 25.04 11.35 -13.01
C GLN A 342 26.08 12.28 -13.66
N TYR A 343 26.91 11.78 -14.58
CA TYR A 343 27.99 12.53 -15.20
C TYR A 343 27.71 12.83 -16.68
N SER A 344 27.27 11.83 -17.43
CA SER A 344 27.00 11.91 -18.87
C SER A 344 25.56 12.30 -19.20
N GLY A 345 24.61 12.12 -18.27
CA GLY A 345 23.18 12.26 -18.53
C GLY A 345 22.61 11.15 -19.42
N LYS A 346 23.35 10.07 -19.67
CA LYS A 346 22.86 8.90 -20.39
C LYS A 346 21.76 8.23 -19.56
N VAL A 347 20.62 7.94 -20.20
CA VAL A 347 19.58 7.10 -19.61
C VAL A 347 20.06 5.66 -19.61
N LEU A 348 20.35 5.12 -18.43
CA LEU A 348 20.84 3.77 -18.20
C LEU A 348 19.70 2.73 -18.18
N ALA A 349 18.52 3.13 -17.71
CA ALA A 349 17.31 2.33 -17.76
C ALA A 349 16.09 3.23 -17.97
N ASP A 350 15.11 2.76 -18.74
CA ASP A 350 13.84 3.43 -19.01
C ASP A 350 12.75 2.36 -18.99
N VAL A 351 12.11 2.19 -17.82
CA VAL A 351 11.17 1.11 -17.56
C VAL A 351 9.75 1.67 -17.53
N ARG A 352 8.87 1.10 -18.36
CA ARG A 352 7.49 1.55 -18.58
C ARG A 352 6.49 0.41 -18.49
N TRP A 353 5.21 0.75 -18.52
CA TRP A 353 4.10 -0.20 -18.50
C TRP A 353 4.23 -1.32 -19.55
N GLN A 354 4.68 -1.01 -20.77
CA GLN A 354 4.83 -2.03 -21.82
C GLN A 354 5.83 -3.13 -21.43
N ASP A 355 6.85 -2.79 -20.62
CA ASP A 355 7.91 -3.69 -20.18
C ASP A 355 7.45 -4.61 -19.04
N TYR A 356 6.29 -4.33 -18.44
CA TYR A 356 5.77 -5.09 -17.31
C TYR A 356 5.23 -6.44 -17.79
N GLY A 357 5.62 -7.50 -17.06
CA GLY A 357 5.04 -8.82 -17.21
C GLY A 357 3.56 -8.86 -16.80
N PRO A 358 2.80 -9.91 -17.18
CA PRO A 358 1.37 -10.00 -16.87
C PRO A 358 1.04 -9.90 -15.38
N VAL A 359 1.91 -10.45 -14.51
CA VAL A 359 1.70 -10.38 -13.06
C VAL A 359 1.91 -8.96 -12.55
N ALA A 360 2.98 -8.28 -12.94
CA ALA A 360 3.22 -6.89 -12.59
C ALA A 360 2.07 -5.98 -13.05
N LYS A 361 1.61 -6.11 -14.31
CA LYS A 361 0.43 -5.38 -14.81
C LYS A 361 -0.81 -5.62 -13.95
N THR A 362 -1.03 -6.87 -13.54
CA THR A 362 -2.17 -7.24 -12.69
C THR A 362 -2.08 -6.64 -11.29
N VAL A 363 -0.90 -6.68 -10.68
CA VAL A 363 -0.65 -6.11 -9.35
C VAL A 363 -0.83 -4.59 -9.38
N GLU A 364 -0.17 -3.88 -10.29
CA GLU A 364 -0.29 -2.42 -10.40
C GLU A 364 -1.73 -1.98 -10.66
N THR A 365 -2.43 -2.67 -11.57
CA THR A 365 -3.86 -2.40 -11.81
C THR A 365 -4.68 -2.65 -10.55
N GLY A 366 -4.43 -3.76 -9.85
CA GLY A 366 -5.14 -4.11 -8.62
C GLY A 366 -4.91 -3.10 -7.50
N VAL A 367 -3.72 -2.53 -7.41
CA VAL A 367 -3.37 -1.46 -6.47
C VAL A 367 -4.09 -0.17 -6.83
N MET A 368 -4.08 0.25 -8.09
CA MET A 368 -4.78 1.47 -8.50
C MET A 368 -6.30 1.36 -8.36
N LEU A 369 -6.83 0.14 -8.55
CA LEU A 369 -8.20 -0.22 -8.21
C LEU A 369 -8.46 -0.10 -6.69
N HIS A 370 -7.58 -0.67 -5.87
CA HIS A 370 -7.67 -0.57 -4.41
C HIS A 370 -7.64 0.89 -3.92
N MET A 371 -6.75 1.71 -4.46
CA MET A 371 -6.56 3.11 -4.06
C MET A 371 -7.63 4.04 -4.63
N GLY A 372 -8.49 3.58 -5.55
CA GLY A 372 -9.53 4.41 -6.16
C GLY A 372 -9.03 5.45 -7.17
N LYS A 373 -7.84 5.23 -7.78
CA LYS A 373 -7.14 6.26 -8.57
C LYS A 373 -7.41 6.21 -10.08
N ILE A 374 -7.58 5.02 -10.66
CA ILE A 374 -7.47 4.81 -12.13
C ILE A 374 -8.47 5.57 -13.01
N TYR A 375 -9.71 5.82 -12.57
CA TYR A 375 -10.73 6.53 -13.37
C TYR A 375 -11.20 7.85 -12.76
N GLY A 376 -10.41 8.44 -11.85
CA GLY A 376 -10.75 9.71 -11.19
C GLY A 376 -11.99 9.62 -10.29
N TRP A 377 -12.79 10.69 -10.23
CA TRP A 377 -13.86 10.83 -9.24
C TRP A 377 -14.96 9.75 -9.27
N PRO A 378 -15.40 9.19 -10.42
CA PRO A 378 -16.38 8.11 -10.43
C PRO A 378 -15.87 6.86 -9.72
N HIS A 379 -14.58 6.56 -9.88
CA HIS A 379 -13.95 5.44 -9.20
C HIS A 379 -13.77 5.71 -7.70
N GLN A 380 -13.44 6.94 -7.32
CA GLN A 380 -13.46 7.35 -5.91
C GLN A 380 -14.85 7.15 -5.29
N LEU A 381 -15.93 7.50 -6.00
CA LEU A 381 -17.29 7.29 -5.48
C LEU A 381 -17.62 5.79 -5.32
N VAL A 382 -17.26 4.95 -6.29
CA VAL A 382 -17.43 3.50 -6.19
C VAL A 382 -16.65 2.94 -5.00
N MET A 383 -15.40 3.38 -4.82
CA MET A 383 -14.57 2.97 -3.68
C MET A 383 -15.12 3.43 -2.34
N LEU A 384 -15.68 4.65 -2.26
CA LEU A 384 -16.38 5.11 -1.07
C LEU A 384 -17.57 4.20 -0.74
N ILE A 385 -18.39 3.83 -1.72
CA ILE A 385 -19.53 2.92 -1.53
C ILE A 385 -19.04 1.57 -1.01
N ILE A 386 -17.97 1.01 -1.59
CA ILE A 386 -17.40 -0.27 -1.14
C ILE A 386 -16.90 -0.16 0.30
N CYS A 387 -16.17 0.91 0.67
CA CYS A 387 -15.73 1.13 2.04
C CYS A 387 -16.91 1.24 3.02
N LEU A 388 -17.98 1.94 2.64
CA LEU A 388 -19.20 2.03 3.44
C LEU A 388 -19.92 0.69 3.57
N MET A 389 -19.88 -0.16 2.55
CA MET A 389 -20.42 -1.52 2.61
C MET A 389 -19.62 -2.40 3.59
N VAL A 390 -18.29 -2.36 3.52
CA VAL A 390 -17.42 -3.09 4.47
C VAL A 390 -17.64 -2.60 5.90
N LEU A 391 -17.75 -1.29 6.10
CA LEU A 391 -18.06 -0.67 7.40
C LEU A 391 -19.44 -1.12 7.90
N ALA A 392 -20.48 -1.03 7.08
CA ALA A 392 -21.83 -1.43 7.43
C ALA A 392 -21.91 -2.93 7.76
N SER A 393 -21.23 -3.79 7.00
CA SER A 393 -21.15 -5.23 7.26
C SER A 393 -20.45 -5.53 8.60
N SER A 394 -19.32 -4.86 8.87
CA SER A 394 -18.54 -5.05 10.10
C SER A 394 -19.31 -4.57 11.34
N VAL A 395 -19.89 -3.36 11.29
CA VAL A 395 -20.69 -2.79 12.37
C VAL A 395 -21.96 -3.61 12.62
N SER A 396 -22.65 -4.04 11.56
CA SER A 396 -23.84 -4.88 11.70
C SER A 396 -23.52 -6.25 12.29
N GLY A 397 -22.39 -6.87 11.92
CA GLY A 397 -21.91 -8.11 12.52
C GLY A 397 -21.65 -7.98 14.02
N LEU A 398 -20.94 -6.94 14.43
CA LEU A 398 -20.69 -6.63 15.85
C LEU A 398 -21.98 -6.31 16.61
N TRP A 399 -22.92 -5.60 15.98
CA TRP A 399 -24.22 -5.32 16.59
C TRP A 399 -25.05 -6.59 16.83
N ILE A 400 -25.09 -7.51 15.84
CA ILE A 400 -25.79 -8.79 15.96
C ILE A 400 -25.20 -9.61 17.12
N TRP A 401 -23.87 -9.60 17.25
CA TRP A 401 -23.19 -10.21 18.39
C TRP A 401 -23.61 -9.58 19.72
N TRP A 402 -23.49 -8.25 19.82
CA TRP A 402 -23.83 -7.51 21.02
C TRP A 402 -25.27 -7.79 21.47
N SER A 403 -26.18 -7.91 20.51
CA SER A 403 -27.60 -8.24 20.73
C SER A 403 -27.86 -9.70 21.13
N ARG A 404 -26.89 -10.61 20.97
CA ARG A 404 -27.01 -12.06 21.27
C ARG A 404 -26.33 -12.47 22.58
N ARG A 405 -25.47 -11.63 23.16
CA ARG A 405 -24.72 -12.00 24.37
C ARG A 405 -25.67 -12.21 25.57
N PRO A 406 -25.45 -13.24 26.41
CA PRO A 406 -26.12 -13.36 27.70
C PRO A 406 -25.82 -12.14 28.58
N GLN A 407 -26.79 -11.65 29.36
CA GLN A 407 -26.53 -10.57 30.31
C GLN A 407 -25.40 -10.98 31.27
N GLY A 408 -24.39 -10.12 31.42
CA GLY A 408 -23.24 -10.34 32.32
C GLY A 408 -22.16 -11.30 31.83
N ARG A 409 -22.21 -11.86 30.61
CA ARG A 409 -21.14 -12.73 30.07
C ARG A 409 -20.86 -12.48 28.58
N LEU A 410 -19.58 -12.44 28.21
CA LEU A 410 -19.13 -12.53 26.82
C LEU A 410 -19.10 -14.02 26.43
N ALA A 411 -20.17 -14.52 25.82
CA ALA A 411 -20.26 -15.93 25.42
C ALA A 411 -20.85 -16.09 24.01
N ALA A 412 -20.27 -17.01 23.24
CA ALA A 412 -20.88 -17.49 22.01
C ALA A 412 -22.04 -18.45 22.34
N PRO A 413 -23.00 -18.66 21.42
CA PRO A 413 -24.06 -19.65 21.60
C PRO A 413 -23.52 -21.07 21.90
N PRO A 414 -24.26 -21.94 22.60
CA PRO A 414 -23.81 -23.30 22.94
C PRO A 414 -23.63 -24.22 21.71
N LEU A 415 -22.76 -25.24 21.83
CA LEU A 415 -22.52 -26.26 20.78
C LEU A 415 -23.65 -27.30 20.79
N PRO A 416 -24.04 -27.86 19.63
CA PRO A 416 -24.77 -29.12 19.58
C PRO A 416 -23.93 -30.26 20.16
N ALA A 417 -24.57 -31.20 20.87
CA ALA A 417 -23.90 -32.32 21.56
C ALA A 417 -23.15 -33.27 20.62
N LYS A 418 -23.48 -33.32 19.32
CA LYS A 418 -22.75 -34.11 18.32
C LYS A 418 -22.36 -33.23 17.14
N LEU A 419 -21.06 -33.25 16.88
CA LEU A 419 -20.39 -32.39 15.93
C LEU A 419 -19.85 -33.30 14.80
N PRO A 420 -20.33 -33.15 13.54
CA PRO A 420 -19.93 -34.05 12.45
C PRO A 420 -18.49 -33.78 11.94
N PRO A 421 -17.81 -34.74 11.30
CA PRO A 421 -16.40 -34.61 10.92
C PRO A 421 -16.17 -33.54 9.83
N MET A 422 -15.09 -32.77 9.93
CA MET A 422 -14.84 -31.54 9.16
C MET A 422 -13.96 -31.72 7.91
N GLY A 423 -13.88 -32.91 7.30
CA GLY A 423 -12.90 -33.19 6.23
C GLY A 423 -12.77 -32.10 5.16
N GLY A 424 -13.87 -31.67 4.56
CA GLY A 424 -13.86 -30.61 3.53
C GLY A 424 -13.50 -29.20 4.03
N ALA A 425 -14.00 -28.81 5.21
CA ALA A 425 -13.70 -27.49 5.78
C ALA A 425 -12.25 -27.40 6.28
N ILE A 426 -11.72 -28.50 6.84
CA ILE A 426 -10.30 -28.61 7.20
C ILE A 426 -9.44 -28.52 5.94
N ALA A 427 -9.81 -29.21 4.85
CA ALA A 427 -9.07 -29.13 3.59
C ALA A 427 -9.00 -27.68 3.06
N VAL A 428 -10.13 -26.95 3.07
CA VAL A 428 -10.14 -25.52 2.68
C VAL A 428 -9.26 -24.68 3.59
N LEU A 429 -9.33 -24.88 4.91
CA LEU A 429 -8.52 -24.14 5.87
C LEU A 429 -7.02 -24.46 5.76
N VAL A 430 -6.66 -25.71 5.46
CA VAL A 430 -5.28 -26.12 5.19
C VAL A 430 -4.78 -25.47 3.89
N LEU A 431 -5.57 -25.51 2.82
CA LEU A 431 -5.23 -24.82 1.57
C LEU A 431 -5.03 -23.32 1.79
N LEU A 432 -5.94 -22.67 2.53
CA LEU A 432 -5.80 -21.26 2.89
C LEU A 432 -4.60 -21.00 3.81
N GLY A 433 -4.29 -21.90 4.74
CA GLY A 433 -3.11 -21.79 5.60
C GLY A 433 -1.79 -21.97 4.85
N ILE A 434 -1.79 -22.76 3.77
CA ILE A 434 -0.64 -22.87 2.85
C ILE A 434 -0.51 -21.60 2.00
N CYS A 435 -1.61 -21.11 1.44
CA CYS A 435 -1.62 -19.88 0.65
C CYS A 435 -1.30 -18.64 1.49
N PHE A 436 -1.72 -18.61 2.76
CA PHE A 436 -1.57 -17.49 3.70
C PHE A 436 -0.92 -17.99 5.00
N PRO A 437 0.43 -18.02 5.07
CA PRO A 437 1.16 -18.67 6.16
C PRO A 437 0.86 -18.11 7.55
N LEU A 438 0.61 -16.80 7.70
CA LEU A 438 0.22 -16.22 8.98
C LEU A 438 -1.14 -16.75 9.46
N VAL A 439 -2.10 -16.94 8.56
CA VAL A 439 -3.38 -17.58 8.88
C VAL A 439 -3.12 -19.02 9.34
N GLY A 440 -2.34 -19.78 8.57
CA GLY A 440 -1.96 -21.16 8.92
C GLY A 440 -1.28 -21.28 10.28
N ALA A 441 -0.30 -20.42 10.55
CA ALA A 441 0.41 -20.36 11.83
C ALA A 441 -0.54 -20.00 12.99
N SER A 442 -1.43 -19.03 12.79
CA SER A 442 -2.42 -18.65 13.82
C SER A 442 -3.38 -19.80 14.14
N MET A 443 -3.77 -20.59 13.14
CA MET A 443 -4.61 -21.76 13.32
C MET A 443 -3.91 -22.86 14.10
N LEU A 444 -2.62 -23.11 13.82
CA LEU A 444 -1.80 -24.05 14.59
C LEU A 444 -1.64 -23.60 16.03
N ALA A 445 -1.41 -22.29 16.26
CA ALA A 445 -1.32 -21.73 17.61
C ALA A 445 -2.64 -21.91 18.38
N ILE A 446 -3.79 -21.59 17.76
CA ILE A 446 -5.11 -21.80 18.35
C ILE A 446 -5.32 -23.28 18.70
N TRP A 447 -4.94 -24.19 17.81
CA TRP A 447 -5.04 -25.63 18.05
C TRP A 447 -4.16 -26.11 19.21
N LEU A 448 -2.90 -25.66 19.26
CA LEU A 448 -1.98 -25.99 20.36
C LEU A 448 -2.50 -25.47 21.71
N LEU A 449 -2.99 -24.23 21.74
CA LEU A 449 -3.60 -23.66 22.95
C LEU A 449 -4.84 -24.47 23.38
N ASP A 450 -5.67 -24.89 22.42
CA ASP A 450 -6.83 -25.72 22.71
C ASP A 450 -6.43 -27.07 23.35
N CYS A 451 -5.42 -27.73 22.77
CA CYS A 451 -4.86 -28.97 23.30
C CYS A 451 -4.26 -28.81 24.71
N LEU A 452 -3.54 -27.72 24.95
CA LEU A 452 -2.86 -27.49 26.24
C LEU A 452 -3.84 -27.14 27.36
N PHE A 453 -4.84 -26.29 27.08
CA PHE A 453 -5.73 -25.74 28.11
C PHE A 453 -7.05 -26.51 28.28
N PHE A 454 -7.58 -27.12 27.22
CA PHE A 454 -8.91 -27.72 27.26
C PHE A 454 -8.92 -29.26 27.19
N SER A 455 -7.90 -29.91 26.62
CA SER A 455 -7.83 -31.39 26.66
C SER A 455 -7.66 -31.95 28.07
N ARG A 456 -7.16 -31.16 29.03
CA ARG A 456 -7.04 -31.57 30.45
C ARG A 456 -8.34 -31.51 31.26
N ARG A 457 -9.45 -31.01 30.70
CA ARG A 457 -10.75 -30.88 31.42
C ARG A 457 -11.73 -32.03 31.15
N THR A 458 -11.30 -33.10 30.50
CA THR A 458 -12.13 -34.29 30.22
C THR A 458 -11.72 -35.54 31.00
N ALA A 459 -11.14 -35.38 32.19
CA ALA A 459 -11.10 -36.45 33.19
C ALA A 459 -12.29 -36.27 34.15
N VAL A 460 -13.41 -36.91 33.82
CA VAL A 460 -14.58 -37.03 34.70
C VAL A 460 -14.20 -37.90 35.89
N ALA A 461 -14.30 -37.38 37.11
CA ALA A 461 -14.32 -38.22 38.31
C ALA A 461 -15.59 -39.09 38.27
N PRO A 462 -15.51 -40.42 38.46
CA PRO A 462 -16.69 -41.24 38.55
C PRO A 462 -17.46 -40.85 39.82
N ALA A 463 -18.76 -40.61 39.67
CA ALA A 463 -19.67 -40.46 40.79
C ALA A 463 -19.72 -41.79 41.57
N SER A 464 -19.42 -41.74 42.86
CA SER A 464 -19.72 -42.79 43.84
C SER A 464 -21.02 -42.48 44.56
#